data_AF-E8T2V6-F1
#
_entry.id   AF-E8T2V6-F1
#
_cell.length_a   1.000
_cell.length_b   1.000
_cell.length_c   1.000
_cell.angle_alpha   90.00
_cell.angle_beta   90.00
_cell.angle_gamma   90.00
#
_symmetry.space_group_name_H-M   'P 1'
#
loop_
_entity.id
_entity.type
_entity.pdbx_description
1 polymer ?
#
loop_
_entity_poly.entity_id
_entity_poly.type
_entity_poly.pdbx_seq_one_letter_code
_entity_poly.pdbx_strand_id
1 'polypeptide(L)' 'MELWVRDGEKSVKLQGSLKAIYEKLLEFKESPQILAYNGTKRERRRFKRELRRAGKDLLKAAENYLNWYKSCRRLFS' A
#
# COMPACT_ATOMS: atom_id res chain seq x y z
N MET A 1 -4.92 -10.18 -0.78
CA MET A 1 -3.59 -9.92 -1.37
C MET A 1 -2.53 -9.90 -0.27
N GLU A 2 -1.27 -10.04 -0.67
CA GLU A 2 -0.09 -10.11 0.19
C GLU A 2 0.99 -9.16 -0.33
N LEU A 3 1.64 -8.46 0.59
CA LEU A 3 2.77 -7.58 0.34
C LEU A 3 3.87 -7.95 1.33
N TRP A 4 5.05 -8.29 0.81
CA TRP A 4 6.26 -8.50 1.58
C TRP A 4 7.11 -7.25 1.49
N VAL A 5 7.49 -6.71 2.64
CA VAL A 5 8.37 -5.56 2.76
C VAL A 5 9.55 -5.87 3.68
N ARG A 6 10.63 -5.13 3.50
CA ARG A 6 11.79 -5.12 4.39
C ARG A 6 11.82 -3.80 5.15
N ASP A 7 11.83 -3.90 6.47
CA ASP A 7 11.95 -2.80 7.42
C ASP A 7 13.23 -3.00 8.24
N GLY A 8 14.28 -2.27 7.87
CA GLY A 8 15.64 -2.53 8.32
C GLY A 8 16.07 -3.97 8.01
N GLU A 9 16.35 -4.75 9.06
CA GLU A 9 16.78 -6.15 8.95
C GLU A 9 15.60 -7.15 8.92
N LYS A 10 14.38 -6.70 9.20
CA LYS A 10 13.21 -7.59 9.32
C LYS A 10 12.43 -7.63 8.01
N SER A 11 12.01 -8.83 7.64
CA SER A 11 11.03 -9.03 6.56
C SER A 11 9.63 -9.18 7.17
N VAL A 12 8.70 -8.34 6.73
CA VAL A 12 7.33 -8.29 7.25
C VAL A 12 6.35 -8.65 6.14
N LYS A 13 5.45 -9.58 6.44
CA LYS A 13 4.33 -9.94 5.57
C LYS A 13 3.08 -9.15 5.98
N LEU A 14 2.54 -8.37 5.05
CA LEU A 14 1.26 -7.69 5.19
C LEU A 14 0.21 -8.41 4.33
N GLN A 15 -0.89 -8.84 4.93
CA GLN A 15 -1.95 -9.59 4.26
C GLN A 15 -3.32 -8.95 4.50
N GLY A 16 -4.15 -8.93 3.46
CA GLY A 16 -5.51 -8.39 3.53
C GLY A 16 -6.00 -7.81 2.20
N SER A 17 -6.97 -6.89 2.28
CA SER A 17 -7.34 -6.03 1.15
C SER A 17 -6.26 -4.98 0.90
N LEU A 18 -6.27 -4.35 -0.29
CA LEU A 18 -5.33 -3.26 -0.59
C LEU A 18 -5.42 -2.11 0.43
N LYS A 19 -6.64 -1.80 0.88
CA LYS A 19 -6.89 -0.81 1.94
C LYS A 19 -6.23 -1.22 3.25
N ALA A 20 -6.47 -2.45 3.72
CA ALA A 20 -5.93 -2.93 4.99
C ALA A 20 -4.40 -2.98 4.98
N ILE A 21 -3.79 -3.37 3.86
CA ILE A 21 -2.33 -3.36 3.72
C ILE A 21 -1.79 -1.93 3.78
N TYR A 22 -2.44 -0.98 3.10
CA TYR A 22 -2.02 0.42 3.17
C TYR A 22 -2.26 1.06 4.54
N GLU A 23 -3.31 0.66 5.27
CA GLU A 23 -3.49 1.08 6.67
C GLU A 23 -2.32 0.61 7.54
N LYS A 24 -1.92 -0.67 7.42
CA LYS A 24 -0.76 -1.21 8.14
C LYS A 24 0.57 -0.59 7.72
N LEU A 25 0.73 -0.18 6.46
CA LEU A 25 1.96 0.49 6.03
C LEU A 25 2.20 1.81 6.76
N LEU A 26 1.15 2.51 7.18
CA LEU A 26 1.29 3.76 7.92
C LEU A 26 1.79 3.57 9.37
N GLU A 27 1.91 2.32 9.85
CA GLU A 27 2.51 2.02 11.15
C GLU A 27 4.05 2.02 11.10
N PHE A 28 4.64 1.98 9.90
CA PHE A 28 6.10 2.04 9.72
C PHE A 28 6.59 3.49 9.82
N LYS A 29 7.77 3.67 10.42
CA LYS A 29 8.40 5.00 10.57
C LYS A 29 9.03 5.52 9.28
N GLU A 30 9.58 4.61 8.49
CA GLU A 30 10.25 4.90 7.22
C GLU A 30 9.64 4.04 6.11
N SER A 31 9.77 4.49 4.85
CA SER A 31 9.23 3.75 3.72
C SER A 31 9.98 2.42 3.54
N PRO A 32 9.34 1.28 3.80
CA PRO A 32 10.03 0.01 3.75
C PRO A 32 10.30 -0.42 2.30
N GLN A 33 11.31 -1.25 2.08
CA GLN A 33 11.65 -1.75 0.75
C GLN A 33 10.66 -2.85 0.32
N ILE A 34 10.11 -2.77 -0.90
CA ILE A 34 9.26 -3.83 -1.44
C ILE A 34 10.12 -5.05 -1.78
N LEU A 35 9.74 -6.22 -1.25
CA LEU A 35 10.34 -7.50 -1.62
C LEU A 35 9.48 -8.24 -2.65
N ALA A 36 8.19 -8.40 -2.35
CA ALA A 36 7.26 -9.11 -3.23
C ALA A 36 5.84 -8.59 -3.07
N TYR A 37 5.07 -8.64 -4.15
CA TYR A 37 3.65 -8.31 -4.14
C TYR A 37 2.86 -9.42 -4.82
N ASN A 38 1.90 -10.01 -4.11
CA ASN A 38 0.99 -11.01 -4.65
C ASN A 38 -0.48 -10.55 -4.51
N GLY A 39 -1.19 -10.50 -5.62
CA GLY A 39 -2.59 -10.09 -5.65
C GLY A 39 -3.22 -10.27 -7.02
N THR A 40 -4.51 -9.98 -7.13
CA THR A 40 -5.24 -10.04 -8.39
C THR A 40 -4.65 -9.05 -9.42
N LYS A 41 -4.96 -9.25 -10.71
CA LYS A 41 -4.53 -8.34 -11.79
C LYS A 41 -4.99 -6.89 -11.54
N ARG A 42 -6.20 -6.70 -11.00
CA ARG A 42 -6.78 -5.38 -10.68
C ARG A 42 -6.00 -4.71 -9.55
N GLU A 43 -5.76 -5.42 -8.45
CA GLU A 43 -5.02 -4.90 -7.31
C GLU A 43 -3.58 -4.56 -7.69
N ARG A 44 -2.88 -5.43 -8.42
CA ARG A 44 -1.52 -5.16 -8.95
C ARG A 44 -1.45 -3.88 -9.76
N ARG A 45 -2.42 -3.64 -10.64
CA ARG A 45 -2.50 -2.42 -11.46
C ARG A 45 -2.70 -1.17 -10.60
N ARG A 46 -3.57 -1.25 -9.58
CA ARG A 46 -3.80 -0.14 -8.65
C ARG A 46 -2.56 0.15 -7.82
N PHE A 47 -1.97 -0.87 -7.20
CA PHE A 47 -0.74 -0.77 -6.42
C PHE A 47 0.41 -0.11 -7.22
N LYS A 48 0.70 -0.61 -8.42
CA LYS A 48 1.72 -0.01 -9.32
C LYS A 48 1.40 1.43 -9.74
N ARG A 49 0.12 1.81 -9.81
CA ARG A 49 -0.28 3.20 -10.13
C ARG A 49 0.03 4.13 -8.98
N GLU A 50 -0.32 3.76 -7.75
CA GLU A 50 -0.04 4.57 -6.57
C GLU A 50 1.47 4.72 -6.35
N LEU A 51 2.23 3.62 -6.47
CA LEU A 51 3.70 3.68 -6.38
C LEU A 51 4.32 4.62 -7.42
N ARG A 52 3.86 4.58 -8.68
CA ARG A 52 4.37 5.49 -9.71
C ARG A 52 4.07 6.95 -9.39
N ARG A 53 2.87 7.24 -8.87
CA ARG A 53 2.48 8.59 -8.45
C ARG A 53 3.28 9.08 -7.25
N ALA A 54 3.67 8.16 -6.37
CA ALA A 54 4.43 8.43 -5.16
C ALA A 54 5.95 8.38 -5.35
N GLY A 55 6.46 8.28 -6.59
CA GLY A 55 7.92 8.19 -6.81
C GLY A 55 8.56 6.94 -6.20
N LYS A 56 7.80 5.84 -6.07
CA LYS A 56 8.16 4.57 -5.41
C LYS A 56 8.24 4.62 -3.87
N ASP A 57 7.82 5.71 -3.23
CA ASP A 57 7.64 5.76 -1.77
C ASP A 57 6.35 5.02 -1.37
N LEU A 58 6.46 4.01 -0.49
CA LEU A 58 5.30 3.23 -0.04
C LEU A 58 4.39 3.98 0.90
N LEU A 59 4.95 4.76 1.83
CA LEU A 59 4.15 5.51 2.80
C LEU A 59 3.34 6.56 2.07
N LYS A 60 3.98 7.29 1.16
CA LYS A 60 3.28 8.26 0.31
C LYS A 60 2.23 7.60 -0.58
N ALA A 61 2.50 6.41 -1.13
CA ALA A 61 1.51 5.66 -1.89
C ALA A 61 0.30 5.23 -1.03
N ALA A 62 0.55 4.81 0.21
CA ALA A 62 -0.50 4.42 1.16
C ALA A 62 -1.38 5.62 1.54
N GLU A 63 -0.77 6.75 1.90
CA GLU A 63 -1.48 8.01 2.19
C GLU A 63 -2.38 8.42 1.02
N ASN A 64 -1.81 8.49 -0.20
CA ASN A 64 -2.54 8.89 -1.39
C ASN A 64 -3.76 7.98 -1.65
N TYR A 65 -3.57 6.67 -1.53
CA TYR A 65 -4.66 5.73 -1.71
C TYR A 65 -5.73 5.87 -0.65
N LEU A 66 -5.36 5.97 0.62
CA LEU A 66 -6.33 6.04 1.72
C LEU A 66 -7.11 7.35 1.70
N ASN A 67 -6.47 8.46 1.31
CA ASN A 67 -7.16 9.73 1.08
C ASN A 67 -8.18 9.63 -0.06
N TRP A 68 -7.82 9.01 -1.18
CA TRP A 68 -8.75 8.71 -2.27
C TRP A 68 -9.88 7.76 -1.83
N TYR A 69 -9.56 6.72 -1.07
CA TYR A 69 -10.56 5.76 -0.59
C TYR A 69 -11.59 6.43 0.33
N LYS A 70 -11.13 7.31 1.23
CA LYS A 70 -12.00 8.12 2.11
C LYS A 70 -12.87 9.09 1.29
N SER A 71 -12.31 9.74 0.26
CA SER A 71 -13.09 10.66 -0.58
C SER A 71 -14.16 9.94 -1.40
N CYS A 72 -13.86 8.75 -1.93
CA CYS A 72 -14.86 7.91 -2.58
C CYS A 72 -15.97 7.50 -1.61
N ARG A 73 -15.64 7.08 -0.38
CA ARG A 73 -16.66 6.72 0.61
C ARG A 73 -17.63 7.88 0.90
N ARG A 74 -17.12 9.12 0.96
CA ARG A 74 -17.94 10.32 1.13
C ARG A 74 -18.88 10.60 -0.05
N LEU A 75 -18.55 10.15 -1.26
CA LEU A 75 -19.39 10.31 -2.45
C LEU A 75 -20.54 9.28 -2.53
N PHE A 76 -20.48 8.23 -1.71
CA PHE A 76 -21.48 7.15 -1.69
C PHE A 76 -22.10 6.96 -0.29
N SER A 77 -21.98 7.98 0.57
CA SER A 77 -22.61 8.08 1.90
C SER A 77 -23.63 9.20 1.89
#